data_AF-A0A953ANE7-F1
#
_entry.id   AF-A0A953ANE7-F1
#
_cell.length_a   1.000
_cell.length_b   1.000
_cell.length_c   1.000
_cell.angle_alpha   90.00
_cell.angle_beta   90.00
_cell.angle_gamma   90.00
#
_symmetry.space_group_name_H-M   'P 1'
#
loop_
_entity.id
_entity.type
_entity.pdbx_description
1 polymer ?
#
loop_
_entity_poly.entity_id
_entity_poly.type
_entity_poly.pdbx_seq_one_letter_code
_entity_poly.pdbx_strand_id
1 'polypeptide(L)'
;MTAAPSSPRAPGAPRVSIIVPCYGNWHLTERCLDTVVDALGPKLGSEFELVVVDDGSTDETPQRLEEWRERAQVVSLTPNRGFAGGCNAGARAARGEVLLFLNNDTLARPGVFEALAEEALDPE
;
A
#
# COMPACT_ATOMS: atom_id res chain seq x y z
N MET A 1 -9.33 14.30 23.45
CA MET A 1 -8.84 12.91 23.51
C MET A 1 -7.35 12.99 23.21
N THR A 2 -6.48 12.76 24.18
CA THR A 2 -5.03 12.78 23.95
C THR A 2 -4.63 11.53 23.19
N ALA A 3 -4.03 11.70 22.01
CA ALA A 3 -3.43 10.60 21.26
C ALA A 3 -2.45 9.84 22.18
N ALA A 4 -2.53 8.51 22.16
CA ALA A 4 -1.56 7.69 22.88
C ALA A 4 -0.17 7.90 22.23
N PRO A 5 0.91 8.00 23.02
CA PRO A 5 2.25 8.14 22.44
C PRO A 5 2.55 6.90 21.58
N SER A 6 2.98 7.11 20.34
CA SER A 6 3.31 6.03 19.45
C SER A 6 4.56 5.28 19.94
N SER A 7 4.51 3.95 19.87
CA SER A 7 5.65 3.10 20.22
C SER A 7 6.84 3.42 19.31
N PRO A 8 8.08 3.39 19.83
CA PRO A 8 9.26 3.71 19.03
C PRO A 8 9.39 2.76 17.83
N ARG A 9 9.49 3.35 16.63
CA ARG A 9 9.68 2.65 15.36
C ARG A 9 10.92 1.77 15.40
N ALA A 10 10.81 0.51 14.97
CA ALA A 10 11.98 -0.35 14.77
C ALA A 10 12.95 0.31 13.79
N PRO A 11 14.29 0.28 14.03
CA PRO A 11 15.26 0.87 13.13
C PRO A 11 15.09 0.33 11.70
N GLY A 12 14.82 1.21 10.73
CA GLY A 12 14.66 0.85 9.31
C GLY A 12 13.25 0.47 8.85
N ALA A 13 12.24 0.42 9.73
CA ALA A 13 10.85 0.22 9.28
C ALA A 13 10.32 1.48 8.57
N PRO A 14 9.52 1.39 7.50
CA PRO A 14 8.90 2.56 6.87
C PRO A 14 7.97 3.28 7.86
N ARG A 15 7.72 4.57 7.65
CA ARG A 15 6.76 5.34 8.46
C ARG A 15 5.32 5.08 8.01
N VAL A 16 5.11 4.91 6.71
CA VAL A 16 3.80 4.83 6.09
C VAL A 16 3.72 3.61 5.19
N SER A 17 2.63 2.85 5.29
CA SER A 17 2.31 1.75 4.38
C SER A 17 1.15 2.15 3.48
N ILE A 18 1.40 2.18 2.17
CA ILE A 18 0.37 2.38 1.16
C ILE A 18 -0.15 1.00 0.76
N ILE A 19 -1.43 0.75 1.03
CA ILE A 19 -2.10 -0.54 0.83
C ILE A 19 -3.03 -0.44 -0.37
N VAL A 20 -2.75 -1.22 -1.40
CA VAL A 20 -3.53 -1.30 -2.64
C VAL A 20 -4.17 -2.68 -2.76
N PRO A 21 -5.43 -2.87 -2.34
CA PRO A 21 -6.17 -4.09 -2.66
C PRO A 21 -6.61 -4.07 -4.14
N CYS A 22 -6.51 -5.21 -4.81
CA CYS A 22 -6.98 -5.39 -6.18
C CYS A 22 -7.69 -6.74 -6.35
N TYR A 23 -8.58 -6.80 -7.34
CA TYR A 23 -9.25 -8.01 -7.78
C TYR A 23 -9.54 -7.91 -9.28
N GLY A 24 -8.71 -8.59 -10.07
CA GLY A 24 -8.68 -8.54 -11.52
C GLY A 24 -8.33 -7.16 -12.10
N ASN A 25 -8.55 -7.02 -13.41
CA ASN A 25 -8.33 -5.79 -14.17
C ASN A 25 -6.89 -5.28 -14.05
N TRP A 26 -5.91 -6.14 -14.36
CA TRP A 26 -4.49 -5.82 -14.23
C TRP A 26 -4.10 -4.43 -14.76
N HIS A 27 -4.62 -4.03 -15.92
CA HIS A 27 -4.35 -2.72 -16.52
C HIS A 27 -4.67 -1.51 -15.61
N LEU A 28 -5.65 -1.61 -14.71
CA LEU A 28 -5.92 -0.56 -13.70
C LEU A 28 -4.85 -0.58 -12.63
N THR A 29 -4.61 -1.77 -12.06
CA THR A 29 -3.61 -2.00 -11.02
C THR A 29 -2.24 -1.52 -11.49
N GLU A 30 -1.78 -1.92 -12.67
CA GLU A 30 -0.49 -1.52 -13.24
C GLU A 30 -0.35 0.01 -13.28
N ARG A 31 -1.34 0.71 -13.84
CA ARG A 31 -1.34 2.17 -13.92
C ARG A 31 -1.34 2.83 -12.55
N CYS A 32 -2.12 2.31 -11.61
CA CYS A 32 -2.11 2.79 -10.23
C CYS A 32 -0.71 2.63 -9.63
N LEU A 33 -0.16 1.42 -9.63
CA LEU A 33 1.13 1.11 -9.02
C LEU A 33 2.28 1.92 -9.65
N ASP A 34 2.29 2.10 -10.98
CA ASP A 34 3.25 2.95 -11.67
C ASP A 34 3.23 4.39 -11.12
N THR A 35 2.04 4.99 -11.01
CA THR A 35 1.93 6.35 -10.45
C THR A 35 2.30 6.42 -8.98
N VAL A 36 2.08 5.35 -8.20
CA VAL A 36 2.53 5.28 -6.80
C VAL A 36 4.05 5.28 -6.74
N VAL A 37 4.71 4.44 -7.53
CA VAL A 37 6.17 4.38 -7.60
C VAL A 37 6.75 5.72 -8.04
N ASP A 38 6.18 6.33 -9.08
CA ASP A 38 6.64 7.63 -9.58
C ASP A 38 6.46 8.74 -8.54
N ALA A 39 5.33 8.75 -7.83
CA ALA A 39 5.06 9.76 -6.80
C ALA A 39 6.01 9.64 -5.60
N LEU A 40 6.40 8.41 -5.22
CA LEU A 40 7.28 8.16 -4.08
C LEU A 40 8.77 8.25 -4.42
N GLY A 41 9.15 7.85 -5.63
CA GLY A 41 10.53 7.79 -6.10
C GLY A 41 11.47 7.17 -5.07
N PRO A 42 12.55 7.87 -4.64
CA PRO A 42 13.54 7.33 -3.70
C PRO A 42 13.03 7.14 -2.26
N LYS A 43 11.83 7.64 -1.94
CA LYS A 43 11.23 7.47 -0.61
C LYS A 43 10.58 6.08 -0.44
N LEU A 44 10.30 5.39 -1.54
CA LEU A 44 9.83 4.01 -1.51
C LEU A 44 10.94 3.09 -0.99
N GLY A 45 10.61 2.29 0.03
CA GLY A 45 11.53 1.39 0.74
C GLY A 45 12.26 2.02 1.93
N SER A 46 12.21 3.35 2.10
CA SER A 46 12.88 4.06 3.21
C SER A 46 11.89 4.75 4.16
N GLU A 47 11.03 5.61 3.61
CA GLU A 47 9.99 6.32 4.37
C GLU A 47 8.61 5.70 4.14
N PHE A 48 8.36 5.21 2.93
CA PHE A 48 7.11 4.58 2.53
C PHE A 48 7.36 3.14 2.12
N GLU A 49 6.35 2.29 2.28
CA GLU A 49 6.29 1.01 1.59
C GLU A 49 4.99 0.86 0.82
N LEU A 50 5.02 -0.03 -0.16
CA LEU A 50 3.88 -0.40 -0.97
C LEU A 50 3.51 -1.85 -0.66
N VAL A 51 2.26 -2.05 -0.23
CA VAL A 51 1.67 -3.37 0.01
C VAL A 51 0.56 -3.55 -1.01
N VAL A 52 0.68 -4.53 -1.90
CA VAL A 52 -0.33 -4.85 -2.90
C VAL A 52 -1.01 -6.14 -2.52
N VAL A 53 -2.34 -6.13 -2.45
CA VAL A 53 -3.13 -7.30 -2.04
C VAL A 53 -3.95 -7.79 -3.22
N ASP A 54 -3.56 -8.92 -3.80
CA ASP A 54 -4.40 -9.63 -4.77
C ASP A 54 -5.46 -10.44 -4.04
N ASP A 55 -6.72 -10.02 -4.12
CA ASP A 55 -7.85 -10.67 -3.46
C ASP A 55 -8.42 -11.84 -4.29
N GLY A 56 -7.54 -12.73 -4.75
CA GLY A 56 -7.90 -13.96 -5.45
C GLY A 56 -8.30 -13.76 -6.91
N SER A 57 -7.59 -12.89 -7.64
CA SER A 57 -7.80 -12.68 -9.07
C SER A 57 -7.63 -13.97 -9.88
N THR A 58 -8.40 -14.09 -10.96
CA THR A 58 -8.37 -15.25 -11.86
C THR A 58 -7.87 -14.89 -13.27
N ASP A 59 -7.49 -13.64 -13.49
CA ASP A 59 -6.92 -13.14 -14.73
C ASP A 59 -5.38 -13.15 -14.65
N GLU A 60 -4.68 -12.31 -15.43
CA GLU A 60 -3.23 -12.21 -15.42
C GLU A 60 -2.64 -11.53 -14.17
N THR A 61 -3.47 -10.92 -13.32
CA THR A 61 -3.04 -10.11 -12.16
C THR A 61 -2.04 -10.84 -11.24
N PRO A 62 -2.27 -12.11 -10.82
CA PRO A 62 -1.35 -12.78 -9.91
C PRO A 62 0.04 -12.97 -10.54
N GLN A 63 0.09 -13.36 -11.82
CA GLN A 63 1.34 -13.54 -12.55
C GLN A 63 2.10 -12.23 -12.68
N ARG A 64 1.41 -11.13 -13.00
CA ARG A 64 2.04 -9.82 -13.18
C ARG A 64 2.54 -9.23 -11.86
N LEU A 65 1.86 -9.50 -10.76
CA LEU A 65 2.31 -9.07 -9.44
C LEU A 65 3.58 -9.78 -8.96
N GLU A 66 3.95 -10.94 -9.52
CA GLU A 66 5.26 -11.56 -9.22
C GLU A 66 6.41 -10.63 -9.60
N GLU A 67 6.29 -9.87 -10.69
CA GLU A 67 7.29 -8.90 -11.16
C GLU A 67 7.43 -7.69 -10.21
N TRP A 68 6.45 -7.49 -9.32
CA TRP A 68 6.42 -6.37 -8.38
C TRP A 68 7.03 -6.68 -7.03
N ARG A 69 7.39 -7.93 -6.74
CA ARG A 69 7.89 -8.36 -5.41
C ARG A 69 9.19 -7.67 -4.98
N GLU A 70 9.98 -7.16 -5.92
CA GLU A 70 11.18 -6.38 -5.61
C GLU A 70 10.87 -4.93 -5.17
N ARG A 71 9.70 -4.40 -5.54
CA ARG A 71 9.31 -3.00 -5.28
C ARG A 71 8.18 -2.88 -4.25
N ALA A 72 7.41 -3.95 -4.05
CA ALA A 72 6.25 -3.98 -3.18
C ALA A 72 6.13 -5.32 -2.44
N GLN A 73 5.51 -5.28 -1.27
CA GLN A 73 5.09 -6.48 -0.57
C GLN A 73 3.77 -6.98 -1.17
N VAL A 74 3.83 -8.09 -1.88
CA VAL A 74 2.65 -8.69 -2.52
C VAL A 74 2.03 -9.76 -1.62
N VAL A 75 0.75 -9.56 -1.27
CA VAL A 75 -0.07 -10.49 -0.50
C VAL A 75 -1.12 -11.09 -1.41
N SER A 76 -1.09 -12.40 -1.60
CA SER A 76 -2.07 -13.12 -2.42
C SER A 76 -3.08 -13.83 -1.52
N LEU A 77 -4.36 -13.58 -1.73
CA LEU A 77 -5.45 -14.24 -1.03
C LEU A 77 -6.13 -15.26 -1.93
N THR A 78 -6.62 -16.33 -1.33
CA THR A 78 -7.49 -17.30 -1.99
C THR A 78 -8.38 -17.94 -0.92
N PRO A 79 -9.71 -17.97 -1.09
CA PRO A 79 -10.49 -17.31 -2.14
C PRO A 79 -10.57 -15.78 -1.93
N ASN A 80 -11.26 -15.08 -2.85
CA ASN A 80 -11.65 -13.67 -2.69
C ASN A 80 -12.39 -13.44 -1.36
N ARG A 81 -11.97 -12.41 -0.61
CA ARG A 81 -12.51 -12.07 0.72
C ARG A 81 -13.23 -10.72 0.73
N GLY A 82 -13.41 -10.11 -0.44
CA GLY A 82 -13.98 -8.79 -0.62
C GLY A 82 -13.04 -7.67 -0.19
N PHE A 83 -13.40 -6.43 -0.53
CA PHE A 83 -12.59 -5.24 -0.31
C PHE A 83 -12.02 -5.11 1.11
N ALA A 84 -12.88 -5.21 2.13
CA ALA A 84 -12.44 -5.14 3.53
C ALA A 84 -11.50 -6.31 3.91
N GLY A 85 -11.71 -7.50 3.34
CA GLY A 85 -10.82 -8.64 3.52
C GLY A 85 -9.42 -8.38 2.96
N GLY A 86 -9.35 -7.82 1.75
CA GLY A 86 -8.12 -7.36 1.12
C GLY A 86 -7.40 -6.28 1.94
N CYS A 87 -8.11 -5.21 2.30
CA CYS A 87 -7.56 -4.13 3.16
C CYS A 87 -6.99 -4.67 4.47
N ASN A 88 -7.74 -5.53 5.17
CA ASN A 88 -7.30 -6.11 6.44
C ASN A 88 -6.09 -7.04 6.29
N ALA A 89 -5.97 -7.75 5.16
CA ALA A 89 -4.78 -8.54 4.88
C ALA A 89 -3.56 -7.65 4.65
N GLY A 90 -3.72 -6.56 3.89
CA GLY A 90 -2.67 -5.56 3.69
C GLY A 90 -2.24 -4.89 5.00
N ALA A 91 -3.20 -4.49 5.83
CA ALA A 91 -2.93 -3.87 7.14
C ALA A 91 -2.14 -4.77 8.09
N ARG A 92 -2.35 -6.09 8.04
CA ARG A 92 -1.58 -7.07 8.83
C ARG A 92 -0.16 -7.29 8.29
N ALA A 93 0.03 -7.10 6.98
CA ALA A 93 1.32 -7.27 6.33
C ALA A 93 2.20 -5.99 6.42
N ALA A 94 1.55 -4.84 6.56
CA ALA A 94 2.15 -3.53 6.72
C ALA A 94 3.04 -3.43 7.97
N ARG A 95 4.13 -2.67 7.85
CA ARG A 95 5.11 -2.36 8.90
C ARG A 95 5.11 -0.89 9.31
N GLY A 96 4.44 -0.02 8.55
CA GLY A 96 4.31 1.40 8.81
C GLY A 96 3.41 1.70 10.00
N GLU A 97 3.66 2.85 10.63
CA GLU A 97 2.84 3.39 11.72
C GLU A 97 1.51 3.94 11.19
N VAL A 98 1.56 4.56 10.01
CA VAL A 98 0.37 5.05 9.29
C VAL A 98 0.01 4.11 8.15
N LEU A 99 -1.27 3.80 8.04
CA LEU A 99 -1.83 3.01 6.95
C LEU A 99 -2.63 3.93 6.01
N LEU A 100 -2.24 3.98 4.75
CA LEU A 100 -2.98 4.67 3.69
C LEU A 100 -3.58 3.63 2.75
N PHE A 101 -4.90 3.58 2.64
CA PHE A 101 -5.60 2.68 1.73
C PHE A 101 -5.89 3.39 0.41
N LEU A 102 -5.54 2.75 -0.71
CA LEU A 102 -5.68 3.31 -2.05
C LEU A 102 -6.30 2.27 -2.97
N ASN A 103 -7.41 2.59 -3.63
CA ASN A 103 -8.00 1.68 -4.60
C ASN A 103 -7.11 1.55 -5.86
N ASN A 104 -7.10 0.36 -6.47
CA ASN A 104 -6.27 0.05 -7.64
C ASN A 104 -6.69 0.76 -8.94
N ASP A 105 -7.79 1.52 -8.94
CA ASP A 105 -8.31 2.30 -10.05
C ASP A 105 -8.01 3.80 -9.93
N THR A 106 -7.14 4.18 -9.01
CA THR A 106 -6.74 5.57 -8.76
C THR A 106 -5.37 5.88 -9.35
N LEU A 107 -5.07 7.18 -9.55
CA LEU A 107 -3.76 7.65 -10.00
C LEU A 107 -3.20 8.63 -8.98
N ALA A 108 -2.00 8.34 -8.48
CA ALA A 108 -1.33 9.20 -7.53
C ALA A 108 -0.67 10.39 -8.22
N ARG A 109 -0.73 11.56 -7.57
CA ARG A 109 0.01 12.76 -7.99
C ARG A 109 1.24 12.93 -7.10
N PRO A 110 2.32 13.56 -7.60
CA PRO A 110 3.48 13.88 -6.78
C PRO A 110 3.08 14.63 -5.49
N GLY A 111 3.64 14.23 -4.35
CA GLY A 111 3.42 14.87 -3.05
C GLY A 111 2.14 14.45 -2.29
N VAL A 112 1.26 13.63 -2.90
CA VAL A 112 -0.03 13.28 -2.28
C VAL A 112 0.15 12.44 -1.01
N PHE A 113 1.11 11.51 -1.01
CA PHE A 113 1.30 10.59 0.12
C PHE A 113 1.98 11.28 1.28
N GLU A 114 2.89 12.21 1.01
CA GLU A 114 3.53 13.05 2.02
C GLU A 114 2.52 13.94 2.71
N ALA A 115 1.65 14.61 1.96
CA ALA A 115 0.61 15.46 2.53
C ALA A 115 -0.37 14.68 3.42
N LEU A 116 -0.79 13.48 2.99
CA LEU A 116 -1.65 12.60 3.79
C LEU A 116 -0.93 12.05 5.02
N ALA A 117 0.35 11.72 4.88
CA ALA A 117 1.17 11.20 5.97
C ALA A 117 1.45 12.26 7.04
N GLU A 118 1.72 13.50 6.63
CA GLU A 118 1.93 14.64 7.53
C GLU A 118 0.72 14.84 8.44
N GLU A 119 -0.48 14.95 7.85
CA GLU A 119 -1.74 15.09 8.59
C GLU A 119 -2.01 13.89 9.53
N ALA A 120 -1.71 12.67 9.08
CA ALA A 120 -1.94 11.48 9.89
C ALA A 120 -0.97 11.32 11.07
N LEU A 121 0.26 11.83 10.93
CA LEU A 121 1.31 11.73 11.94
C LEU A 121 1.26 12.86 12.97
N ASP A 122 0.68 14.00 12.60
CA ASP A 122 0.51 15.16 13.49
C ASP A 122 -0.93 15.71 13.41
N PRO A 123 -1.92 14.97 13.97
CA PRO A 123 -3.31 15.39 13.94
C PRO A 123 -3.57 16.43 15.04
N GLU A 124 -3.30 17.71 14.77
CA GLU A 124 -3.69 18.86 15.61
C GLU A 124 -4.92 19.62 15.09
#